data_AF-A0A0F6YM95-F1
#
_entry.id   AF-A0A0F6YM95-F1
#
_cell.length_a   1.000
_cell.length_b   1.000
_cell.length_c   1.000
_cell.angle_alpha   90.00
_cell.angle_beta   90.00
_cell.angle_gamma   90.00
#
_symmetry.space_group_name_H-M   'P 1'
#
loop_
_entity.id
_entity.type
_entity.pdbx_description
1 polymer ?
#
loop_
_entity_poly.entity_id
_entity_poly.type
_entity_poly.pdbx_seq_one_letter_code
_entity_poly.pdbx_strand_id
1 'polypeptide(L)'
;MLEAIHEQDFLPCSYGFRPGRSAHHALRELNRILWTGEAAWVLEADIESFFDSIDREMLKEMLRRRILSSIHEIPIARVLPGAFGLWTRRIGW
;
A
#
# COMPACT_ATOMS: atom_id res chain seq x y z
N MET A 1 0.43 -6.75 7.20
CA MET A 1 1.23 -7.33 6.09
C MET A 1 0.80 -6.84 4.70
N LEU A 2 -0.42 -6.31 4.50
CA LEU A 2 -0.80 -5.63 3.25
C LEU A 2 -0.28 -4.18 3.16
N GLU A 3 -0.21 -3.45 4.28
CA GLU A 3 0.20 -2.02 4.30
C GLU A 3 1.58 -1.77 3.67
N ALA A 4 2.56 -2.63 3.96
CA ALA A 4 3.93 -2.49 3.45
C ALA A 4 4.05 -2.65 1.92
N ILE A 5 3.11 -3.35 1.28
CA ILE A 5 3.06 -3.54 -0.18
C ILE A 5 2.42 -2.34 -0.88
N HIS A 6 1.46 -1.69 -0.20
CA HIS A 6 0.76 -0.52 -0.73
C HIS A 6 1.56 0.77 -0.53
N GLU A 7 2.37 0.86 0.52
CA GLU A 7 3.09 2.10 0.85
C GLU A 7 4.16 2.51 -0.17
N GLN A 8 4.71 1.54 -0.91
CA GLN A 8 5.73 1.77 -1.95
C GLN A 8 5.16 2.43 -3.22
N ASP A 9 3.86 2.32 -3.46
CA ASP A 9 3.19 2.85 -4.65
C ASP A 9 2.43 4.15 -4.41
N PHE A 10 2.16 4.50 -3.15
CA PHE A 10 1.42 5.70 -2.86
C PHE A 10 2.25 6.93 -3.20
N LEU A 11 1.67 7.79 -4.04
CA LEU A 11 2.26 9.08 -4.34
C LEU A 11 2.53 9.87 -3.05
N PRO A 12 3.59 10.70 -3.02
CA PRO A 12 3.91 11.54 -1.87
C PRO A 12 2.77 12.47 -1.45
N CYS A 13 1.88 12.83 -2.37
CA CYS A 13 0.69 13.65 -2.12
C CYS A 13 -0.54 12.86 -1.63
N SER A 14 -0.45 11.54 -1.47
CA SER A 14 -1.54 10.73 -0.91
C SER A 14 -1.46 10.71 0.61
N TYR A 15 -2.51 11.20 1.27
CA TYR A 15 -2.58 11.33 2.74
C TYR A 15 -3.72 10.51 3.38
N GLY A 16 -4.68 10.02 2.58
CA GLY A 16 -5.84 9.28 3.08
C GLY A 16 -5.50 7.83 3.46
N PHE A 17 -6.10 7.32 4.54
CA PHE A 17 -6.03 5.92 4.98
C PHE A 17 -4.61 5.34 5.10
N ARG A 18 -3.63 6.17 5.47
CA ARG A 18 -2.22 5.76 5.64
C ARG A 18 -1.78 5.88 7.10
N PRO A 19 -1.06 4.88 7.65
CA PRO A 19 -0.49 5.00 8.98
C PRO A 19 0.53 6.15 9.02
N GLY A 20 0.46 6.99 10.06
CA GLY A 20 1.38 8.12 10.22
C GLY A 20 1.11 9.33 9.31
N ARG A 21 0.07 9.32 8.48
CA ARG A 21 -0.40 10.49 7.72
C ARG A 21 -1.83 10.83 8.11
N SER A 22 -2.14 12.13 8.09
CA SER A 22 -3.46 12.64 8.50
C SER A 22 -3.91 13.77 7.60
N ALA A 23 -5.21 14.08 7.63
CA ALA A 23 -5.80 15.20 6.90
C ALA A 23 -5.09 16.54 7.20
N HIS A 24 -4.56 16.71 8.41
CA HIS A 24 -3.80 17.90 8.79
C HIS A 24 -2.51 18.07 7.98
N HIS A 25 -1.85 16.97 7.60
CA HIS A 25 -0.67 17.04 6.72
C HIS A 25 -1.05 17.50 5.32
N ALA A 26 -2.17 17.00 4.78
CA ALA A 26 -2.68 17.44 3.48
C ALA A 26 -3.01 18.94 3.48
N LEU A 27 -3.69 19.42 4.53
CA LEU A 27 -4.04 20.83 4.66
C LEU A 27 -2.81 21.73 4.81
N ARG A 28 -1.79 21.29 5.55
CA ARG A 28 -0.52 22.03 5.68
C ARG A 28 0.18 22.19 4.34
N GLU A 29 0.22 21.12 3.54
CA GLU A 29 0.84 21.17 2.21
C GLU A 29 0.05 22.05 1.25
N LEU A 30 -1.28 21.95 1.27
CA LEU A 30 -2.15 22.83 0.48
C LEU A 30 -1.93 24.31 0.84
N ASN A 31 -1.91 24.65 2.14
CA ASN A 31 -1.64 26.01 2.59
C ASN A 31 -0.26 26.51 2.17
N ARG A 32 0.76 25.64 2.21
CA ARG A 32 2.11 25.97 1.74
C ARG A 32 2.08 26.37 0.26
N ILE A 33 1.48 25.53 -0.60
CA ILE A 33 1.39 25.76 -2.05
C ILE A 33 0.64 27.06 -2.37
N LEU A 34 -0.44 27.35 -1.63
CA LEU A 34 -1.22 28.58 -1.79
C LEU A 34 -0.42 29.82 -1.37
N TRP A 35 0.32 29.74 -0.25
CA TRP A 35 1.10 30.88 0.24
C TRP A 35 2.38 31.15 -0.54
N THR A 36 3.00 30.13 -1.13
CA THR A 36 4.19 30.31 -2.00
C THR A 36 3.82 30.77 -3.40
N GLY A 37 2.52 30.78 -3.75
CA GLY A 37 2.05 31.13 -5.09
C GLY A 37 2.37 30.06 -6.14
N GLU A 38 2.72 28.84 -5.73
CA GLU A 38 3.00 27.71 -6.62
C GLU A 38 1.76 27.27 -7.40
N ALA A 39 0.56 27.50 -6.83
CA ALA A 39 -0.71 27.32 -7.52
C ALA A 39 -1.62 28.51 -7.28
N ALA A 40 -2.22 29.03 -8.35
CA ALA A 40 -3.18 30.14 -8.27
C ALA A 40 -4.65 29.66 -8.24
N TRP A 41 -4.90 28.37 -8.52
CA TRP A 41 -6.22 27.79 -8.70
C TRP A 41 -6.27 26.42 -8.02
N VAL A 42 -7.37 26.11 -7.34
CA VAL A 42 -7.61 24.82 -6.68
C VAL A 42 -8.80 24.15 -7.35
N LEU A 43 -8.60 22.90 -7.77
CA LEU A 43 -9.67 22.05 -8.29
C LEU A 43 -10.11 21.09 -7.20
N GLU A 44 -11.37 21.19 -6.79
CA GLU A 44 -12.01 20.21 -5.91
C GLU A 44 -12.75 19.19 -6.77
N ALA A 45 -12.39 17.91 -6.63
CA ALA A 45 -13.04 16.80 -7.30
C ALA A 45 -13.28 15.69 -6.28
N ASP A 46 -14.49 15.17 -6.26
CA ASP A 46 -14.91 14.06 -5.41
C ASP A 46 -15.55 12.95 -6.27
N ILE A 47 -15.41 11.71 -5.83
CA ILE A 47 -16.00 10.55 -6.51
C ILE A 47 -17.23 10.11 -5.73
N GLU A 48 -18.41 10.33 -6.31
CA GLU A 48 -19.65 9.88 -5.74
C GLU A 48 -19.70 8.35 -5.61
N SER A 49 -20.06 7.86 -4.43
CA SER A 49 -20.32 6.44 -4.17
C SER A 49 -19.19 5.50 -4.62
N PHE A 50 -17.93 5.88 -4.38
CA PHE A 50 -16.74 5.14 -4.81
C PHE A 50 -16.80 3.63 -4.45
N PHE A 51 -17.19 3.29 -3.23
CA PHE A 51 -17.20 1.89 -2.78
C PHE A 51 -18.40 1.08 -3.29
N ASP A 52 -19.49 1.74 -3.65
CA ASP A 52 -20.71 1.08 -4.13
C ASP A 52 -20.70 0.89 -5.65
N SER A 53 -20.04 1.80 -6.37
CA SER A 53 -19.94 1.80 -7.84
C SER A 53 -18.76 1.01 -8.41
N ILE A 54 -17.79 0.61 -7.57
CA ILE A 54 -16.60 -0.10 -8.03
C ILE A 54 -16.91 -1.53 -8.48
N ASP A 55 -16.43 -1.89 -9.68
CA ASP A 55 -16.49 -3.27 -10.17
C ASP A 55 -15.64 -4.18 -9.27
N ARG A 56 -16.32 -5.10 -8.58
CA ARG A 56 -15.69 -6.00 -7.60
C ARG A 56 -14.74 -7.01 -8.25
N GLU A 57 -14.98 -7.40 -9.49
CA GLU A 57 -14.11 -8.35 -10.21
C GLU A 57 -12.84 -7.63 -10.69
N MET A 58 -12.98 -6.39 -11.18
CA MET A 58 -11.82 -5.55 -11.47
C MET A 58 -10.97 -5.30 -10.22
N LEU A 59 -11.60 -4.96 -9.10
CA LEU A 59 -10.89 -4.76 -7.82
C LEU A 59 -10.12 -6.01 -7.39
N LYS A 60 -10.75 -7.19 -7.46
CA LYS A 60 -10.09 -8.47 -7.14
C LYS A 60 -8.92 -8.76 -8.09
N GLU A 61 -9.06 -8.48 -9.38
CA GLU A 61 -8.00 -8.68 -10.35
C GLU A 61 -6.81 -7.75 -10.10
N MET A 62 -7.06 -6.48 -9.78
CA MET A 62 -6.01 -5.54 -9.37
C MET A 62 -5.28 -6.03 -8.11
N LEU A 63 -6.02 -6.50 -7.11
CA LEU A 63 -5.44 -7.09 -5.90
C LEU A 63 -4.60 -8.35 -6.20
N ARG A 64 -5.09 -9.25 -7.06
CA ARG A 64 -4.36 -10.47 -7.45
C ARG A 64 -3.06 -10.15 -8.16
N ARG A 65 -3.08 -9.23 -9.14
CA ARG A 65 -1.85 -8.78 -9.83
C ARG A 65 -0.82 -8.22 -8.86
N ARG A 66 -1.27 -7.42 -7.89
CA ARG A 66 -0.39 -6.79 -6.90
C ARG A 66 0.19 -7.78 -5.88
N ILE A 67 -0.60 -8.75 -5.42
CA ILE A 67 -0.11 -9.80 -4.53
C ILE A 67 0.90 -10.69 -5.27
N LEU A 68 0.62 -11.03 -6.53
CA LEU A 68 1.52 -11.84 -7.35
C LEU A 68 2.84 -11.12 -7.66
N SER A 69 2.82 -9.81 -7.90
CA SER A 69 4.04 -9.02 -8.08
C SER A 69 4.87 -8.96 -6.79
N SER A 70 4.19 -8.81 -5.65
CA SER A 70 4.85 -8.79 -4.32
C SER A 70 5.48 -10.14 -3.96
N ILE A 71 4.89 -11.25 -4.41
CA ILE A 71 5.47 -12.60 -4.24
C ILE A 71 6.67 -12.81 -5.17
N HIS A 72 6.67 -12.26 -6.39
CA HIS A 72 7.81 -12.34 -7.30
C HIS A 72 9.06 -11.63 -6.76
N GLU A 73 8.88 -10.55 -5.98
CA GLU A 73 9.98 -9.82 -5.36
C GLU A 73 10.48 -10.45 -4.05
N ILE A 74 9.75 -11.42 -3.48
CA ILE A 74 10.23 -12.24 -2.38
C ILE A 74 10.95 -13.45 -2.99
N PRO A 75 12.29 -13.50 -3.03
CA PRO A 75 12.97 -14.74 -3.37
C PRO A 75 12.51 -15.80 -2.36
N ILE A 76 11.87 -16.86 -2.86
CA ILE A 76 11.33 -18.00 -2.10
C ILE A 76 12.39 -18.60 -1.14
N ALA A 77 13.67 -18.31 -1.36
CA ALA A 77 14.78 -18.61 -0.45
C ALA A 77 14.75 -17.89 0.91
N ARG A 78 13.98 -16.80 1.11
CA ARG A 78 13.90 -16.08 2.40
C ARG A 78 12.78 -16.56 3.32
N VAL A 79 11.85 -17.38 2.81
CA VAL A 79 11.01 -18.23 3.65
C VAL A 79 11.78 -19.52 3.87
N LEU A 80 12.85 -19.45 4.66
CA LEU A 80 13.61 -20.65 5.01
C LEU A 80 12.70 -21.59 5.83
N PRO A 81 12.52 -22.85 5.41
CA PRO A 81 12.07 -23.94 6.26
C PRO A 81 13.23 -24.36 7.18
N GLY A 82 13.75 -23.42 7.97
CA GLY A 82 14.88 -23.64 8.89
C GLY A 82 14.50 -24.46 10.13
N ALA A 83 13.22 -24.77 10.32
CA ALA A 83 12.74 -25.56 11.45
C ALA A 83 12.31 -26.99 11.08
N PHE A 84 12.19 -27.35 9.80
CA PHE A 84 11.64 -28.65 9.42
C PHE A 84 12.71 -29.75 9.22
N GLY A 85 13.97 -29.38 8.99
CA GLY A 85 15.07 -30.32 8.70
C GLY A 85 15.98 -30.68 9.88
N LEU A 86 15.87 -30.00 11.03
CA LEU A 86 16.73 -30.24 12.20
C LEU A 86 16.08 -31.10 13.30
N TRP A 87 14.78 -31.42 13.17
CA TRP A 87 14.04 -32.18 14.18
C TRP A 87 13.82 -33.67 13.85
N THR A 88 14.37 -34.17 12.74
CA THR A 88 14.20 -35.60 12.34
C THR A 88 15.50 -36.42 12.29
N ARG A 89 16.64 -35.86 12.71
CA ARG A 89 17.95 -36.56 12.73
C ARG A 89 18.71 -36.49 14.06
N ARG A 90 18.04 -36.26 15.20
CA ARG A 90 18.72 -36.31 16.51
C ARG A 90 17.86 -36.84 17.67
N ILE A 91 17.11 -37.90 17.41
CA ILE A 91 16.74 -38.90 18.42
C ILE A 91 16.50 -40.20 17.66
N GLY A 92 17.61 -40.91 17.43
CA GLY A 92 17.58 -42.36 17.29
C GLY A 92 17.76 -42.96 18.68
N TRP A 93 16.62 -43.22 19.33
CA TRP A 93 16.28 -44.35 20.19
C TRP A 93 14.79 -44.59 19.98
#